data_AF-A0A923IFR5-F1
#
_entry.id   AF-A0A923IFR5-F1
#
_cell.length_a   1.000
_cell.length_b   1.000
_cell.length_c   1.000
_cell.angle_alpha   90.00
_cell.angle_beta   90.00
_cell.angle_gamma   90.00
#
_symmetry.space_group_name_H-M   'P 1'
#
loop_
_entity.id
_entity.type
_entity.pdbx_description
1 polymer ?
#
loop_
_entity_poly.entity_id
_entity_poly.type
_entity_poly.pdbx_seq_one_letter_code
_entity_poly.pdbx_strand_id
1 'polypeptide(L)'
;MKRLHLRITYALLWVLTTGLFIIIAGHFRQIADRIGQAGAIAWFMMLFGPAFFALYLLTAFLFDVRQDVVTTAHVKAFLYRRRLPIGLLLFSMILFVLLTFYGVSFKR
;
A
#
# COMPACT_ATOMS: atom_id res chain seq x y z
N MET A 1 -20.04 -9.10 -8.01
CA MET A 1 -20.02 -7.79 -7.33
C MET A 1 -20.18 -6.70 -8.39
N LYS A 2 -21.08 -5.72 -8.21
CA LYS A 2 -21.25 -4.65 -9.22
C LYS A 2 -20.04 -3.70 -9.16
N ARG A 3 -19.59 -3.21 -10.31
CA ARG A 3 -18.45 -2.27 -10.42
C ARG A 3 -18.61 -1.02 -9.57
N LEU A 4 -19.85 -0.56 -9.36
CA LEU A 4 -20.17 0.54 -8.44
C LEU A 4 -19.67 0.26 -7.01
N HIS A 5 -19.83 -0.97 -6.51
CA HIS A 5 -19.37 -1.32 -5.16
C HIS A 5 -17.85 -1.22 -5.06
N LEU A 6 -17.11 -1.62 -6.10
CA LEU A 6 -15.65 -1.48 -6.12
C LEU A 6 -15.21 -0.01 -6.14
N ARG A 7 -15.95 0.86 -6.84
CA ARG A 7 -15.68 2.31 -6.81
C ARG A 7 -15.96 2.91 -5.43
N ILE A 8 -17.02 2.47 -4.75
CA ILE A 8 -17.32 2.89 -3.38
C ILE A 8 -16.23 2.39 -2.44
N THR A 9 -15.83 1.12 -2.52
CA THR A 9 -14.72 0.57 -1.73
C THR A 9 -13.43 1.35 -1.98
N TYR A 10 -13.14 1.71 -3.23
CA TYR A 10 -11.98 2.52 -3.59
C TYR A 10 -12.00 3.91 -2.95
N ALA A 11 -13.14 4.62 -3.05
CA ALA A 11 -13.31 5.91 -2.43
C ALA A 11 -13.18 5.84 -0.90
N LEU A 12 -13.80 4.84 -0.27
CA LEU A 12 -13.69 4.60 1.17
C LEU A 12 -12.24 4.32 1.58
N LEU A 13 -11.50 3.50 0.83
CA LEU A 13 -10.10 3.21 1.14
C LEU A 13 -9.24 4.48 1.07
N TRP A 14 -9.49 5.35 0.08
CA TRP A 14 -8.81 6.64 -0.01
C TRP A 14 -9.11 7.55 1.17
N VAL A 15 -10.39 7.68 1.54
CA VAL A 15 -10.81 8.49 2.68
C VAL A 15 -10.19 7.97 3.97
N LEU A 16 -10.20 6.65 4.19
CA LEU A 16 -9.61 6.02 5.37
C LEU A 16 -8.08 6.23 5.42
N THR A 17 -7.39 5.98 4.31
CA THR A 17 -5.93 6.12 4.24
C THR A 17 -5.51 7.57 4.46
N THR A 18 -6.21 8.52 3.84
CA THR A 18 -5.91 9.96 3.95
C THR A 18 -6.28 10.50 5.33
N GLY A 19 -7.43 10.09 5.87
CA GLY A 19 -7.85 10.49 7.22
C GLY A 19 -6.87 9.99 8.27
N LEU A 20 -6.46 8.72 8.19
CA LEU A 20 -5.44 8.15 9.06
C LEU A 20 -4.10 8.89 8.94
N PHE A 21 -3.69 9.24 7.71
CA PHE A 21 -2.48 10.02 7.47
C PHE A 21 -2.52 11.37 8.17
N ILE A 22 -3.62 12.12 8.01
CA ILE A 22 -3.78 13.44 8.62
C ILE A 22 -3.71 13.36 10.15
N ILE A 23 -4.37 12.37 10.75
CA ILE A 23 -4.39 12.17 12.20
C ILE A 23 -2.99 11.85 12.74
N ILE A 24 -2.22 11.04 12.00
CA ILE A 24 -0.93 10.52 12.46
C ILE A 24 0.25 11.40 12.03
N ALA A 25 0.06 12.36 11.12
CA ALA A 25 1.13 13.21 10.58
C ALA A 25 1.96 13.92 11.67
N GLY A 26 1.30 14.40 12.74
CA GLY A 26 2.01 15.01 13.88
C GLY A 26 2.88 14.01 14.66
N HIS A 27 2.42 12.76 14.77
CA HIS A 27 3.16 11.68 15.43
C HIS A 27 4.36 11.22 14.60
N PHE A 28 4.24 11.26 13.27
CA PHE A 28 5.33 10.94 12.35
C PHE A 28 6.57 11.79 12.58
N ARG A 29 6.38 13.09 12.82
CA ARG A 29 7.46 14.03 13.12
C ARG A 29 8.19 13.66 14.41
N GLN A 30 7.44 13.32 15.46
CA GLN A 30 8.01 12.88 16.75
C GLN A 30 8.78 11.57 16.63
N ILE A 31 8.31 10.63 15.79
CA ILE A 31 9.02 9.38 15.50
C ILE A 31 10.34 9.69 14.77
N ALA A 32 10.32 10.57 13.76
CA ALA A 32 11.54 10.97 13.04
C ALA A 32 12.60 11.58 13.96
N ASP A 33 12.19 12.36 14.96
CA ASP A 33 13.10 12.95 15.94
C ASP A 33 13.69 11.90 16.91
N ARG A 34 12.99 10.79 17.19
CA ARG A 34 13.41 9.74 18.13
C ARG A 34 14.25 8.63 17.52
N ILE A 35 13.88 8.14 16.34
CA ILE A 35 14.51 6.98 15.69
C ILE A 35 15.24 7.34 14.38
N GLY A 36 15.30 8.63 14.05
CA GLY A 36 15.88 9.15 12.81
C GLY A 36 14.94 9.00 11.61
N GLN A 37 15.26 9.72 10.54
CA GLN A 37 14.44 9.75 9.32
C GLN A 37 14.24 8.37 8.69
N ALA A 38 15.29 7.54 8.66
CA ALA A 38 15.21 6.17 8.13
C ALA A 38 14.22 5.32 8.92
N GLY A 39 14.33 5.29 10.25
CA GLY A 39 13.39 4.54 11.11
C GLY A 39 11.95 5.02 10.96
N ALA A 40 11.74 6.33 10.85
CA ALA A 40 10.41 6.88 10.58
C ALA A 40 9.86 6.41 9.24
N ILE A 41 10.63 6.48 8.14
CA ILE A 41 10.16 6.02 6.83
C ILE A 41 9.82 4.53 6.85
N ALA A 42 10.59 3.69 7.54
CA ALA A 42 10.26 2.27 7.71
C ALA A 42 8.94 2.08 8.47
N TRP A 43 8.72 2.83 9.55
CA TRP A 43 7.47 2.80 10.31
C TRP A 43 6.27 3.25 9.45
N PHE A 44 6.45 4.30 8.65
CA PHE A 44 5.44 4.77 7.70
C PHE A 44 5.08 3.69 6.68
N MET A 45 6.09 3.08 6.07
CA MET A 45 5.93 1.99 5.11
C MET A 45 5.23 0.79 5.73
N MET A 46 5.52 0.47 6.99
CA MET A 46 4.84 -0.64 7.68
C MET A 46 3.36 -0.34 7.92
N LEU A 47 3.02 0.90 8.30
CA LEU A 47 1.64 1.29 8.62
C LEU A 47 0.79 1.55 7.36
N PHE A 48 1.32 2.34 6.43
CA PHE A 48 0.59 2.80 5.25
C PHE A 48 0.86 1.98 3.98
N GLY A 49 1.98 1.24 3.93
CA GLY A 49 2.35 0.43 2.77
C GLY A 49 1.26 -0.55 2.34
N PRO A 50 0.66 -1.35 3.25
CA PRO A 50 -0.45 -2.23 2.89
C PRO A 50 -1.66 -1.49 2.32
N ALA A 51 -1.99 -0.32 2.85
CA ALA A 51 -3.12 0.50 2.39
C ALA A 51 -2.86 1.06 0.99
N PHE A 52 -1.66 1.61 0.74
CA PHE A 52 -1.25 2.08 -0.59
C PHE A 52 -1.15 0.94 -1.60
N PHE A 53 -0.68 -0.24 -1.17
CA PHE A 53 -0.66 -1.42 -2.01
C PHE A 53 -2.07 -1.87 -2.41
N ALA A 54 -3.02 -1.88 -1.47
CA ALA A 54 -4.41 -2.16 -1.77
C ALA A 54 -5.03 -1.12 -2.72
N LEU A 55 -4.76 0.18 -2.52
CA LEU A 55 -5.17 1.25 -3.44
C LEU A 55 -4.58 1.06 -4.84
N TYR A 56 -3.31 0.71 -4.94
CA TYR A 56 -2.64 0.42 -6.20
C TYR A 56 -3.30 -0.75 -6.93
N LEU A 57 -3.53 -1.88 -6.24
CA LEU A 57 -4.21 -3.04 -6.81
C LEU A 57 -5.62 -2.71 -7.28
N LEU A 58 -6.37 -1.96 -6.47
CA LEU A 58 -7.75 -1.61 -6.79
C LEU A 58 -7.81 -0.63 -7.97
N THR A 59 -6.87 0.32 -8.03
CA THR A 59 -6.70 1.22 -9.18
C THR A 59 -6.41 0.42 -10.45
N ALA A 60 -5.39 -0.42 -10.42
CA ALA A 60 -5.02 -1.28 -11.55
C ALA A 60 -6.17 -2.19 -11.99
N PHE A 61 -6.91 -2.75 -11.03
CA PHE A 61 -8.07 -3.59 -11.31
C PHE A 61 -9.20 -2.82 -12.00
N LEU A 62 -9.51 -1.60 -11.54
CA LEU A 62 -10.56 -0.76 -12.12
C LEU A 62 -10.23 -0.28 -13.55
N PHE A 63 -8.93 -0.15 -13.87
CA PHE A 63 -8.44 0.17 -15.21
C PHE A 63 -8.47 -1.04 -16.15
N ASP A 64 -7.99 -2.19 -15.69
CA ASP A 64 -7.89 -3.41 -16.49
C ASP A 64 -9.26 -4.08 -16.71
N VAL A 65 -10.13 -4.08 -15.70
CA VAL A 65 -11.44 -4.74 -15.75
C VAL A 65 -12.55 -3.70 -15.89
N ARG A 66 -13.05 -3.54 -17.13
CA ARG A 66 -14.11 -2.57 -17.47
C ARG A 66 -15.53 -3.12 -17.41
N GLN A 67 -15.69 -4.39 -17.02
CA GLN A 67 -16.97 -5.08 -16.91
C GLN A 67 -17.83 -4.50 -15.76
N ASP A 68 -19.14 -4.37 -15.98
CA ASP A 68 -20.06 -3.84 -14.96
C ASP A 68 -20.34 -4.83 -13.82
N VAL A 69 -20.28 -6.13 -14.12
CA VAL A 69 -20.40 -7.20 -13.15
C VAL A 69 -19.06 -7.91 -13.03
N VAL A 70 -18.43 -7.77 -11.87
CA VAL A 70 -17.15 -8.41 -11.55
C VAL A 70 -17.40 -9.76 -10.90
N THR A 71 -16.78 -10.79 -11.48
CA THR A 71 -16.80 -12.17 -10.96
C THR A 71 -15.41 -12.59 -10.48
N THR A 72 -15.35 -13.69 -9.73
CA THR A 72 -14.09 -14.26 -9.22
C THR A 72 -13.12 -14.66 -10.34
N ALA A 73 -13.62 -15.05 -11.51
CA ALA A 73 -12.79 -15.34 -12.69
C ALA A 73 -12.00 -14.11 -13.16
N HIS A 74 -12.62 -12.93 -13.15
CA HIS A 74 -11.95 -11.67 -13.50
C HIS A 74 -10.83 -11.32 -12.52
N VAL A 75 -11.07 -11.53 -11.21
CA VAL A 75 -10.07 -11.31 -10.16
C VAL A 75 -8.89 -12.26 -10.33
N LYS A 76 -9.14 -13.56 -10.56
CA LYS A 76 -8.08 -14.54 -10.81
C LYS A 76 -7.28 -14.20 -12.06
N ALA A 77 -7.94 -13.84 -13.15
CA ALA A 77 -7.27 -13.46 -14.40
C ALA A 77 -6.38 -12.22 -14.21
N PHE A 78 -6.85 -11.22 -13.47
CA PHE A 78 -6.06 -10.03 -13.11
C PHE A 78 -4.83 -10.39 -12.29
N LEU A 79 -5.00 -11.17 -11.20
CA LEU A 79 -3.90 -11.58 -10.34
C LEU A 79 -2.86 -12.41 -11.10
N TYR A 80 -3.30 -13.30 -11.99
CA TYR A 80 -2.41 -14.11 -12.80
C TYR A 80 -1.58 -13.24 -13.75
N ARG A 81 -2.22 -12.29 -14.45
CA ARG A 81 -1.53 -11.36 -15.36
C ARG A 81 -0.55 -10.46 -14.63
N ARG A 82 -0.88 -10.02 -13.41
CA ARG A 82 -0.05 -9.10 -12.62
C ARG A 82 0.83 -9.79 -11.57
N ARG A 83 0.97 -11.12 -11.59
CA ARG A 83 1.75 -11.87 -10.59
C ARG A 83 3.18 -11.37 -10.42
N LEU A 84 3.84 -11.06 -11.54
CA LEU A 84 5.23 -10.59 -11.58
C LEU A 84 5.37 -9.18 -11.00
N PRO A 85 4.64 -8.15 -11.50
CA PRO A 85 4.74 -6.80 -10.93
C PRO A 85 4.28 -6.75 -9.47
N ILE A 86 3.28 -7.55 -9.09
CA ILE A 86 2.86 -7.68 -7.69
C ILE A 86 3.98 -8.26 -6.84
N GLY A 87 4.58 -9.38 -7.29
CA GLY A 87 5.69 -10.03 -6.59
C GLY A 87 6.91 -9.11 -6.45
N LEU A 88 7.28 -8.39 -7.51
CA LEU A 88 8.38 -7.43 -7.49
C LEU A 88 8.12 -6.25 -6.55
N LEU A 89 6.89 -5.73 -6.51
CA LEU A 89 6.52 -4.65 -5.61
C LEU A 89 6.55 -5.10 -4.14
N LEU A 90 6.03 -6.29 -3.83
CA LEU A 90 6.10 -6.85 -2.48
C LEU A 90 7.55 -7.12 -2.07
N PHE A 91 8.34 -7.69 -2.97
CA PHE A 91 9.75 -7.92 -2.75
C PHE A 91 10.50 -6.63 -2.48
N SER A 92 10.26 -5.58 -3.27
CA SER A 92 10.91 -4.28 -3.07
C SER A 92 10.49 -3.60 -1.77
N MET A 93 9.22 -3.74 -1.35
CA MET A 93 8.76 -3.24 -0.05
C MET A 93 9.46 -3.95 1.12
N ILE A 94 9.55 -5.28 1.07
CA ILE A 94 10.25 -6.06 2.11
C ILE A 94 11.73 -5.67 2.16
N LEU A 95 12.38 -5.60 0.99
CA LEU A 95 13.79 -5.27 0.89
C LEU A 95 14.05 -3.83 1.37
N PHE A 96 13.16 -2.89 1.06
CA PHE A 96 13.21 -1.52 1.57
C PHE A 96 13.12 -1.49 3.10
N VAL A 97 12.16 -2.19 3.70
CA VAL A 97 12.01 -2.26 5.16
C VAL A 97 13.24 -2.87 5.81
N LEU A 98 13.75 -3.99 5.26
CA LEU A 98 14.96 -4.65 5.75
C LEU A 98 16.18 -3.73 5.66
N LEU A 99 16.45 -3.15 4.49
CA LEU A 99 17.58 -2.23 4.31
C LEU A 99 17.50 -1.03 5.24
N THR A 100 16.31 -0.50 5.45
CA THR A 100 16.11 0.65 6.34
C THR A 100 16.35 0.25 7.80
N PHE A 101 15.90 -0.94 8.21
CA PHE A 101 16.11 -1.44 9.58
C PHE A 101 17.58 -1.80 9.85
N TYR A 102 18.22 -2.53 8.93
CA TYR A 102 19.64 -2.89 9.04
C TYR A 102 20.57 -1.68 8.86
N GLY A 103 20.24 -0.75 7.96
CA GLY A 103 21.02 0.48 7.76
C GLY A 103 20.99 1.43 8.97
N VAL A 104 19.94 1.39 9.79
CA VAL A 104 19.88 2.08 11.08
C VAL A 104 20.75 1.38 12.14
N SER A 105 20.88 0.05 12.09
CA SER A 105 21.68 -0.72 13.05
C SER A 105 23.19 -0.50 12.93
N PHE A 106 23.71 -0.12 11.77
CA PHE A 106 25.15 0.13 11.55
C PHE A 106 25.63 1.54 11.97
N LYS A 107 24.70 2.46 12.28
CA LYS A 107 25.04 3.82 12.76
C LYS A 107 25.11 3.95 14.29
N ARG A 108 25.07 2.84 15.03
CA ARG A 108 25.26 2.81 16.48
C ARG A 108 26.70 2.47 16.85
#